data_AF-A0A838H1Y8-F1
#
_entry.id   AF-A0A838H1Y8-F1
#
_cell.length_a   1.000
_cell.length_b   1.000
_cell.length_c   1.000
_cell.angle_alpha   90.00
_cell.angle_beta   90.00
_cell.angle_gamma   90.00
#
_symmetry.space_group_name_H-M   'P 1'
#
loop_
_entity.id
_entity.type
_entity.pdbx_description
1 polymer ?
#
loop_
_entity_poly.entity_id
_entity_poly.type
_entity_poly.pdbx_seq_one_letter_code
_entity_poly.pdbx_strand_id
1 'polypeptide(L)' 'MRRHRQHGPHIGDDGTVTFRVWAPRAERVELVLGEATAAMEPRGDGWHGLRTASRHGDDYAFRLNG' A
#
# COMPACT_ATOMS: atom_id res chain seq x y z
N MET A 1 15.78 12.56 -13.38
CA MET A 1 15.09 11.25 -13.35
C MET A 1 13.78 11.39 -12.59
N ARG A 2 12.61 11.33 -13.26
CA ARG A 2 11.31 11.29 -12.56
C ARG A 2 11.15 9.89 -11.97
N ARG A 3 11.35 9.74 -10.65
CA ARG A 3 10.88 8.53 -9.96
C ARG A 3 9.35 8.61 -9.96
N HIS A 4 8.69 7.76 -10.74
CA HIS A 4 7.23 7.64 -10.73
C HIS A 4 6.80 7.14 -9.34
N ARG A 5 6.56 8.07 -8.42
CA ARG A 5 6.02 7.84 -7.08
C ARG A 5 4.50 7.67 -7.21
N GLN A 6 4.09 6.52 -7.73
CA GLN A 6 2.67 6.19 -7.90
C GLN A 6 2.07 5.79 -6.55
N HIS A 7 0.95 6.43 -6.19
CA HIS A 7 0.11 6.08 -5.05
C HIS A 7 -1.00 5.10 -5.47
N GLY A 8 -1.59 4.41 -4.50
CA GLY A 8 -2.65 3.44 -4.70
C GLY A 8 -2.14 2.05 -5.13
N PRO A 9 -3.04 1.19 -5.63
CA PRO A 9 -2.70 -0.14 -6.12
C PRO A 9 -1.99 -0.07 -7.48
N HIS A 10 -0.96 -0.90 -7.62
CA HIS A 10 -0.29 -1.18 -8.89
C HIS A 10 -0.30 -2.68 -9.15
N ILE A 11 -1.02 -3.11 -10.19
CA ILE A 11 -1.10 -4.52 -10.58
C ILE A 11 0.22 -4.90 -11.25
N GLY A 12 0.88 -5.93 -10.72
CA GLY A 12 2.03 -6.56 -11.33
C GLY A 12 1.63 -7.73 -12.23
N ASP A 13 2.52 -8.10 -13.15
CA ASP A 13 2.28 -9.17 -14.14
C ASP A 13 2.29 -10.58 -13.54
N ASP A 14 2.71 -10.71 -12.28
CA ASP A 14 2.83 -11.97 -11.52
C ASP A 14 1.63 -12.27 -10.62
N GLY A 15 0.52 -11.54 -10.82
CA GLY A 15 -0.71 -11.72 -10.06
C GLY A 15 -0.68 -11.10 -8.66
N THR A 16 0.31 -10.27 -8.36
CA THR A 16 0.36 -9.48 -7.12
C THR A 16 0.01 -8.01 -7.37
N VAL A 17 -0.43 -7.33 -6.31
CA VAL A 17 -0.68 -5.89 -6.31
C VAL A 17 0.25 -5.23 -5.32
N THR A 18 0.94 -4.17 -5.76
CA THR A 18 1.74 -3.31 -4.89
C THR A 18 0.94 -2.08 -4.52
N PHE A 19 0.53 -1.99 -3.26
CA PHE A 19 -0.12 -0.83 -2.68
C PHE A 19 0.93 0.14 -2.16
N ARG A 20 0.78 1.43 -2.49
CA ARG A 20 1.67 2.50 -2.02
C ARG A 20 0.87 3.70 -1.56
N VAL A 21 1.30 4.32 -0.47
CA VAL A 21 0.72 5.57 0.02
C VAL A 21 1.81 6.48 0.55
N TRP A 22 1.66 7.78 0.31
CA TRP A 22 2.48 8.80 0.95
C TRP A 22 1.77 9.29 2.21
N ALA A 23 2.36 9.01 3.36
CA ALA A 23 1.84 9.35 4.67
C ALA A 23 2.99 9.78 5.59
N PRO A 24 3.67 10.90 5.30
CA PRO A 24 4.93 11.28 5.96
C PRO A 24 4.81 11.59 7.45
N ARG A 25 3.58 11.76 7.95
CA ARG A 25 3.29 12.00 9.36
C ARG A 25 2.69 10.78 10.06
N ALA A 26 2.46 9.68 9.33
CA ALA A 26 2.00 8.45 9.93
C ALA A 26 3.19 7.72 10.54
N GLU A 27 3.06 7.31 11.80
CA GLU A 27 4.02 6.44 12.47
C GLU A 27 3.80 4.98 12.04
N ARG A 28 2.55 4.64 11.72
CA ARG A 28 2.13 3.32 11.25
C ARG A 28 1.12 3.43 10.13
N VAL A 29 1.30 2.61 9.10
CA VAL A 29 0.36 2.45 8.01
C VAL A 29 0.06 0.98 7.83
N GLU A 30 -1.22 0.64 7.73
CA GLU A 30 -1.70 -0.70 7.44
C GLU A 30 -2.60 -0.69 6.21
N LEU A 31 -2.53 -1.76 5.42
CA LEU A 31 -3.48 -2.06 4.36
C LEU A 31 -4.59 -2.93 4.96
N VAL A 32 -5.82 -2.45 4.87
CA VAL A 32 -7.02 -3.26 5.10
C VAL A 32 -7.49 -3.76 3.73
N LEU A 33 -7.64 -5.07 3.57
CA LEU A 33 -8.07 -5.73 2.34
C LEU A 33 -9.17 -6.74 2.69
N GLY A 34 -10.42 -6.36 2.45
CA GLY A 34 -11.58 -7.04 3.04
C GLY A 34 -11.44 -7.13 4.57
N GLU A 35 -11.51 -8.34 5.11
CA GLU A 35 -11.38 -8.63 6.54
C GLU A 35 -9.91 -8.72 7.02
N ALA A 36 -8.94 -8.75 6.10
CA ALA A 36 -7.54 -8.87 6.44
C ALA A 36 -6.89 -7.50 6.66
N THR A 37 -5.98 -7.41 7.63
CA THR A 37 -5.16 -6.21 7.86
C THR A 37 -3.69 -6.60 7.89
N ALA A 38 -2.85 -5.85 7.17
CA ALA A 38 -1.42 -6.08 7.10
C ALA A 38 -0.62 -4.77 7.22
N ALA A 39 0.46 -4.78 8.01
CA ALA A 39 1.35 -3.64 8.14
C ALA A 39 2.08 -3.35 6.81
N MET A 40 2.20 -2.07 6.45
CA MET A 40 2.94 -1.62 5.28
C MET A 40 4.37 -1.23 5.65
N GLU A 41 5.34 -1.64 4.84
CA GLU A 41 6.75 -1.35 5.06
C GLU A 41 7.05 0.14 4.77
N PRO A 42 7.72 0.87 5.68
CA PRO A 42 8.28 2.18 5.38
C PRO A 42 9.32 2.08 4.26
N ARG A 43 9.23 2.95 3.26
CA ARG A 43 10.12 3.00 2.07
C ARG A 43 11.00 4.25 2.03
N GLY A 44 10.97 5.07 3.08
CA GLY A 44 11.67 6.36 3.15
C GLY A 44 10.84 7.52 2.56
N ASP A 45 11.23 8.76 2.88
CA ASP A 45 10.55 10.00 2.43
C ASP A 45 9.03 10.04 2.70
N GLY A 46 8.58 9.35 3.75
CA GLY A 46 7.17 9.25 4.12
C GLY A 46 6.33 8.31 3.25
N TRP A 47 6.96 7.48 2.41
CA TRP A 47 6.26 6.46 1.64
C TRP A 47 6.15 5.15 2.41
N HIS A 48 5.00 4.50 2.26
CA HIS A 48 4.73 3.16 2.76
C HIS A 48 4.29 2.27 1.59
N GLY A 49 4.68 0.99 1.62
CA GLY A 49 4.34 0.06 0.56
C GLY A 49 4.20 -1.38 1.02
N LEU A 50 3.25 -2.10 0.43
CA LEU A 50 3.04 -3.54 0.63
C LEU A 50 2.72 -4.20 -0.71
N ARG A 51 3.40 -5.31 -1.02
CA ARG A 51 3.10 -6.17 -2.17
C ARG A 51 2.41 -7.42 -1.65
N THR A 52 1.18 -7.67 -2.10
CA THR A 52 0.36 -8.78 -1.64
C THR A 52 -0.51 -9.31 -2.77
N ALA A 53 -1.11 -10.49 -2.57
CA ALA A 53 -2.17 -10.97 -3.45
C ALA A 53 -3.43 -10.13 -3.22
N SER A 54 -4.05 -9.68 -4.32
CA SER A 54 -5.35 -9.03 -4.33
C SER A 54 -5.97 -9.23 -5.72
N ARG A 55 -7.30 -9.26 -5.77
CA ARG A 55 -8.08 -9.47 -6.98
C ARG A 55 -8.81 -8.20 -7.37
N HIS A 56 -9.16 -8.12 -8.65
CA HIS A 56 -10.01 -7.05 -9.12
C HIS A 56 -11.37 -7.10 -8.42
N GLY A 57 -11.79 -5.97 -7.85
CA GLY A 57 -13.02 -5.87 -7.07
C GLY A 57 -12.86 -6.09 -5.56
N ASP A 58 -11.66 -6.40 -5.06
CA ASP A 58 -11.43 -6.40 -3.61
C ASP A 58 -11.52 -4.97 -3.07
N ASP A 59 -12.31 -4.80 -2.01
CA ASP A 59 -12.36 -3.56 -1.25
C ASP A 59 -11.09 -3.41 -0.40
N TYR A 60 -10.53 -2.20 -0.39
CA TYR A 60 -9.34 -1.89 0.40
C TYR A 60 -9.41 -0.50 1.03
N ALA A 61 -8.67 -0.33 2.13
CA ALA A 61 -8.44 0.94 2.77
C ALA A 61 -7.01 1.06 3.32
N PHE A 62 -6.55 2.28 3.52
CA PHE A 62 -5.35 2.57 4.30
C PHE A 62 -5.75 2.99 5.70
N ARG A 63 -5.22 2.32 6.71
CA ARG A 63 -5.39 2.67 8.13
C ARG A 63 -4.12 3.36 8.61
N LEU A 64 -4.25 4.59 9.13
CA LEU A 64 -3.14 5.43 9.55
C LEU A 64 -3.18 5.59 11.08
N ASN A 65 -2.14 5.14 11.77
CA ASN A 65 -1.99 5.24 13.23
C ASN A 65 -3.07 4.55 14.09
N GLY A 66 -3.89 3.66 13.50
CA GLY A 66 -4.96 2.94 14.21
C GLY A 66 -6.34 3.44 13.84
#